data_AF-U5VRL3-F1
#
_entry.id   AF-U5VRL3-F1
#
_cell.length_a   1.000
_cell.length_b   1.000
_cell.length_c   1.000
_cell.angle_alpha   90.00
_cell.angle_beta   90.00
_cell.angle_gamma   90.00
#
_symmetry.space_group_name_H-M   'P 1'
#
loop_
_entity.id
_entity.type
_entity.pdbx_description
1 polymer ?
#
loop_
_entity_poly.entity_id
_entity_poly.type
_entity_poly.pdbx_seq_one_letter_code
_entity_poly.pdbx_strand_id
1 'polypeptide(L)'
;MLIDIEAAMFYDVEWEHAFLELRFGPHYPALRTVPLDPARLSFYRLVQYLSLVAGPLLLIDGDFPNAQVMRDIAEDNVRRALGEVHSG
;
A
#
# COMPACT_ATOMS: atom_id res chain seq x y z
N MET A 1 -8.39 -18.88 -1.22
CA MET A 1 -7.35 -19.17 -2.23
C MET A 1 -6.42 -17.97 -2.26
N LEU A 2 -5.13 -18.17 -2.02
CA LEU A 2 -4.09 -17.13 -2.15
C LEU A 2 -3.55 -17.20 -3.58
N ILE A 3 -3.56 -16.08 -4.29
CA ILE A 3 -3.09 -15.93 -5.68
C ILE A 3 -2.23 -14.66 -5.78
N ASP A 4 -1.68 -14.39 -6.97
CA ASP A 4 -0.85 -13.19 -7.22
C ASP A 4 0.41 -13.15 -6.33
N ILE A 5 1.09 -14.30 -6.24
CA ILE A 5 2.27 -14.51 -5.37
C ILE A 5 3.60 -14.28 -6.10
N GLU A 6 3.59 -13.72 -7.31
CA GLU A 6 4.78 -13.52 -8.13
C GLU A 6 5.80 -12.57 -7.48
N ALA A 7 5.33 -11.70 -6.58
CA ALA A 7 6.16 -10.80 -5.78
C ALA A 7 6.45 -11.33 -4.36
N ALA A 8 6.17 -12.61 -4.08
CA ALA A 8 6.40 -13.19 -2.77
C ALA A 8 7.91 -13.30 -2.47
N MET A 9 8.34 -12.64 -1.39
CA MET A 9 9.72 -12.62 -0.92
C MET A 9 9.75 -12.71 0.61
N PHE A 10 10.94 -12.92 1.18
CA PHE A 10 11.15 -12.79 2.61
C PHE A 10 11.19 -11.30 3.01
N TYR A 11 10.11 -10.84 3.63
CA TYR A 11 9.96 -9.49 4.18
C TYR A 11 9.71 -9.52 5.69
N ASP A 12 9.81 -8.35 6.31
CA ASP A 12 9.27 -8.14 7.65
C ASP A 12 7.75 -8.36 7.64
N VAL A 13 7.20 -8.92 8.72
CA VAL A 13 5.77 -9.26 8.79
C VAL A 13 4.88 -8.01 8.68
N GLU A 14 5.33 -6.85 9.18
CA GLU A 14 4.61 -5.59 9.09
C GLU A 14 4.46 -5.09 7.64
N TRP A 15 5.36 -5.47 6.72
CA TRP A 15 5.20 -5.17 5.29
C TRP A 15 3.93 -5.82 4.73
N GLU A 16 3.76 -7.12 5.00
CA GLU A 16 2.60 -7.90 4.57
C GLU A 16 1.34 -7.36 5.23
N HIS A 17 1.38 -7.05 6.53
CA HIS A 17 0.22 -6.50 7.22
C HIS A 17 -0.19 -5.12 6.72
N ALA A 18 0.76 -4.23 6.37
CA ALA A 18 0.45 -2.95 5.72
C ALA A 18 -0.23 -3.15 4.35
N PHE A 19 0.25 -4.14 3.57
CA PHE A 19 -0.38 -4.51 2.29
C PHE A 19 -1.80 -5.06 2.49
N LEU A 20 -2.01 -5.96 3.45
CA LEU A 20 -3.32 -6.53 3.76
C LEU A 20 -4.30 -5.48 4.28
N GLU A 21 -3.85 -4.53 5.10
CA GLU A 21 -4.68 -3.40 5.54
C GLU A 21 -5.18 -2.57 4.36
N LEU A 22 -4.28 -2.21 3.44
CA LEU A 22 -4.61 -1.48 2.23
C LEU A 22 -5.62 -2.25 1.36
N ARG A 23 -5.46 -3.58 1.24
CA ARG A 23 -6.26 -4.41 0.33
C ARG A 23 -7.63 -4.77 0.89
N PHE A 24 -7.72 -5.08 2.18
CA PHE A 24 -8.92 -5.61 2.82
C PHE A 24 -9.66 -4.60 3.70
N GLY A 25 -9.02 -3.47 4.03
CA GLY A 25 -9.63 -2.37 4.76
C GLY A 25 -10.38 -2.84 6.02
N PRO A 26 -11.71 -2.62 6.12
CA PRO A 26 -12.50 -3.05 7.29
C PRO A 26 -12.44 -4.55 7.61
N HIS A 27 -12.07 -5.40 6.65
CA HIS A 27 -11.97 -6.85 6.84
C HIS A 27 -10.59 -7.31 7.34
N TYR A 28 -9.59 -6.43 7.35
CA TYR A 28 -8.24 -6.74 7.83
C TYR A 28 -8.17 -7.30 9.26
N PRO A 29 -8.99 -6.88 10.25
CA PRO A 29 -8.86 -7.40 11.62
C PRO A 29 -8.92 -8.92 11.73
N ALA A 30 -9.62 -9.61 10.81
CA ALA A 30 -9.67 -11.07 10.76
C ALA A 30 -8.33 -11.72 10.31
N LEU A 31 -7.44 -10.95 9.67
CA LEU A 31 -6.14 -11.37 9.17
C LEU A 31 -4.99 -10.99 10.10
N ARG A 32 -5.24 -10.23 11.18
CA ARG A 32 -4.23 -9.85 12.17
C ARG A 32 -3.97 -11.00 13.14
N THR A 33 -3.10 -11.93 12.74
CA THR A 33 -2.83 -13.18 13.47
C THR A 33 -1.64 -13.10 14.43
N VAL A 34 -0.81 -12.06 14.34
CA VAL A 34 0.39 -11.88 15.15
C VAL A 34 0.48 -10.47 15.75
N PRO A 35 1.25 -10.29 16.85
CA PRO A 35 1.66 -8.97 17.31
C PRO A 35 2.49 -8.25 16.24
N LEU A 36 2.36 -6.93 16.16
CA LEU A 36 3.03 -6.09 15.17
C LEU A 36 3.71 -4.92 15.88
N ASP A 37 4.89 -4.53 15.40
CA ASP A 37 5.54 -3.29 15.81
C ASP A 37 4.80 -2.09 15.18
N PRO A 38 4.20 -1.19 15.98
CA PRO A 38 3.43 -0.07 15.44
C PRO A 38 4.27 0.92 14.63
N ALA A 39 5.56 1.08 14.94
CA ALA A 39 6.45 1.99 14.22
C ALA A 39 6.80 1.41 12.83
N ARG A 40 7.09 0.11 12.77
CA ARG A 40 7.33 -0.58 11.49
C ARG A 40 6.06 -0.60 10.63
N LEU A 41 4.90 -0.83 11.24
CA LEU A 41 3.63 -0.83 10.53
C LEU A 41 3.30 0.54 9.91
N SER A 42 3.48 1.64 10.65
CA SER A 42 3.29 3.00 10.10
C SER A 42 4.29 3.31 8.98
N PHE A 43 5.56 2.94 9.15
CA PHE A 43 6.56 3.05 8.09
C PHE A 43 6.14 2.30 6.82
N TYR A 44 5.71 1.05 6.93
CA TYR A 44 5.32 0.28 5.75
C TYR A 44 4.01 0.75 5.12
N ARG A 45 3.05 1.30 5.88
CA ARG A 45 1.89 2.00 5.30
C ARG A 45 2.32 3.14 4.40
N LEU A 46 3.24 3.99 4.89
CA LEU A 46 3.80 5.07 4.10
C LEU A 46 4.45 4.53 2.82
N VAL A 47 5.25 3.47 2.91
CA VAL A 47 5.87 2.84 1.73
C VAL A 47 4.83 2.34 0.73
N GLN A 48 3.74 1.70 1.19
CA GLN A 48 2.67 1.23 0.31
C GLN A 48 1.91 2.38 -0.36
N TYR A 49 1.66 3.48 0.35
CA TYR A 49 1.06 4.66 -0.28
C TYR A 49 1.99 5.25 -1.33
N LEU A 50 3.28 5.37 -1.04
CA LEU A 50 4.26 5.88 -2.01
C LEU A 50 4.40 4.97 -3.25
N SER A 51 4.29 3.65 -3.09
CA SER A 51 4.30 2.72 -4.24
C SER A 51 3.07 2.92 -5.13
N LEU A 52 1.91 3.20 -4.52
CA LEU A 52 0.68 3.57 -5.23
C LEU A 52 0.65 5.03 -5.74
N VAL A 53 1.68 5.82 -5.48
CA VAL A 53 1.93 7.07 -6.20
C VAL A 53 2.85 6.80 -7.38
N ALA A 54 3.99 6.15 -7.13
CA ALA A 54 5.02 5.91 -8.14
C ALA A 54 4.53 5.03 -9.30
N GLY A 55 3.89 3.90 -8.99
CA GLY A 55 3.40 2.96 -10.00
C GLY A 55 2.42 3.59 -10.99
N PRO A 56 1.34 4.24 -10.52
CA PRO A 56 0.40 4.91 -11.42
C PRO A 56 1.01 6.05 -12.23
N LEU A 57 1.94 6.83 -11.67
CA LEU A 57 2.66 7.86 -12.42
C LEU A 57 3.52 7.27 -13.54
N LEU A 58 4.21 6.15 -13.28
CA LEU A 58 4.95 5.42 -14.32
C LEU A 58 4.03 4.87 -15.42
N LEU A 59 2.83 4.39 -15.06
CA LEU A 59 1.84 3.94 -16.04
C LEU A 59 1.29 5.08 -16.90
N ILE A 60 1.10 6.28 -16.33
CA ILE A 60 0.67 7.49 -17.06
C ILE A 60 1.74 7.95 -18.05
N ASP A 61 3.02 7.84 -17.70
CA ASP A 61 4.13 8.21 -18.58
C ASP A 61 4.25 7.25 -19.78
N GLY A 62 3.67 6.05 -19.68
CA GLY A 62 3.50 5.12 -20.80
C GLY A 62 2.12 5.22 -21.47
N ASP A 63 1.78 4.21 -22.27
CA ASP A 63 0.54 4.17 -23.06
C ASP A 63 -0.63 3.52 -22.29
N PHE A 64 -0.70 3.65 -20.97
CA PHE A 64 -1.72 2.97 -20.19
C PHE A 64 -3.13 3.50 -20.55
N PRO A 65 -4.06 2.63 -20.97
CA PRO A 65 -5.41 3.04 -21.28
C PRO A 65 -6.11 3.41 -19.97
N ASN A 66 -6.42 4.70 -19.78
CA ASN A 66 -7.04 5.31 -18.60
C ASN A 66 -6.07 5.99 -17.60
N ALA A 67 -5.29 6.94 -18.10
CA ALA A 67 -4.43 7.80 -17.30
C ALA A 67 -5.16 8.57 -16.18
N GLN A 68 -6.46 8.88 -16.35
CA GLN A 68 -7.22 9.59 -15.32
C GLN A 68 -7.42 8.73 -14.07
N VAL A 69 -7.78 7.44 -14.22
CA VAL A 69 -7.88 6.53 -13.08
C VAL A 69 -6.55 6.38 -12.35
N MET A 70 -5.44 6.31 -13.09
CA MET A 70 -4.10 6.26 -12.48
C MET A 70 -3.78 7.55 -11.70
N ARG A 71 -4.20 8.70 -12.22
CA ARG A 71 -4.03 9.99 -11.54
C ARG A 71 -4.85 10.05 -10.25
N ASP A 72 -6.09 9.60 -10.28
CA ASP A 72 -6.97 9.58 -9.12
C ASP A 72 -6.40 8.68 -8.01
N ILE A 73 -5.83 7.52 -8.38
CA ILE A 73 -5.13 6.62 -7.45
C ILE A 73 -3.90 7.33 -6.85
N ALA A 74 -3.06 7.96 -7.67
CA ALA A 74 -1.87 8.64 -7.19
C ALA A 74 -2.22 9.79 -6.24
N GLU A 75 -3.20 10.63 -6.58
CA GLU A 75 -3.62 11.76 -5.75
C GLU A 75 -4.20 11.32 -4.41
N ASP A 76 -4.99 10.25 -4.36
CA ASP A 76 -5.48 9.71 -3.09
C ASP A 76 -4.36 9.21 -2.20
N ASN A 77 -3.39 8.50 -2.78
CA ASN A 77 -2.28 7.96 -2.01
C ASN A 77 -1.28 9.03 -1.57
N VAL A 78 -1.13 10.14 -2.31
CA VAL A 78 -0.39 11.32 -1.81
C VAL A 78 -1.02 11.87 -0.52
N ARG A 79 -2.35 12.03 -0.49
CA ARG A 79 -3.04 12.52 0.72
C ARG A 79 -2.84 11.57 1.91
N ARG A 80 -2.94 10.26 1.68
CA ARG A 80 -2.71 9.25 2.73
C ARG A 80 -1.28 9.24 3.22
N ALA A 81 -0.30 9.31 2.32
CA ALA A 81 1.12 9.38 2.66
C ALA A 81 1.43 10.60 3.52
N LEU A 82 0.89 11.77 3.16
CA LEU A 82 1.01 12.97 3.98
C LEU A 82 0.35 12.77 5.36
N GLY A 83 -0.82 12.14 5.44
CA GLY A 83 -1.48 11.83 6.71
C GLY A 83 -0.63 10.97 7.64
N GLU A 84 0.04 9.93 7.13
CA GLU A 84 0.92 9.07 7.93
C GLU A 84 2.12 9.83 8.50
N VAL A 85 2.77 10.70 7.73
CA VAL A 85 3.92 11.48 8.19
C VAL A 85 3.57 12.44 9.33
N HIS A 86 2.33 12.95 9.36
CA HIS A 86 1.86 13.83 10.43
C HIS A 86 1.32 13.08 11.66
N SER A 87 1.21 11.75 11.58
CA SER A 87 0.66 10.89 12.64
C SER A 87 1.74 10.18 13.48
N GLY A 88 3.02 10.31 13.10
CA GLY A 88 4.19 9.73 13.76
C GLY A 88 4.89 10.65 14.75
#